data_AF-E5V5V3-F1
#
_entry.id   AF-E5V5V3-F1
#
_cell.length_a   1.000
_cell.length_b   1.000
_cell.length_c   1.000
_cell.angle_alpha   90.00
_cell.angle_beta   90.00
_cell.angle_gamma   90.00
#
_symmetry.space_group_name_H-M   'P 1'
#
loop_
_entity.id
_entity.type
_entity.pdbx_description
1 polymer ?
#
loop_
_entity_poly.entity_id
_entity_poly.type
_entity_poly.pdbx_seq_one_letter_code
_entity_poly.pdbx_strand_id
1 'polypeptide(L)'
;MKKLVVFAVLAAIVASCADDNPPQIEKSSELVSPRLLMDVSTESGQSPLTGILTIMPCKAGTSIYYGNYINRKLTPFYGYYQVKDGAFYNDGVNRELSLPAGLYNMIYWGTPKYEEPIYAHPLMRDPVYILGEDMSRQHFSLFKMEADTTYYPVFDLVHAVQPANIGSEDLKASLKRVVTGLKVIIKDKNNGILSSSIDSMVVRITNIAGELNFYTAAPQGSPRTVAFPLVRSVDGTQMSNATVMLFPSFGKPEFQMSIILKNGNVKSFKQTLNGPLEANSKLTLTLTLGDIFSEESSGEFTLDNWNEESQTIDVPSLD
;
A
#
# COMPACT_ATOMS: atom_id res chain seq x y z
N MET A 1 6.44 21.21 71.94
CA MET A 1 5.01 21.58 71.96
C MET A 1 4.51 21.61 70.52
N LYS A 2 3.62 20.68 70.17
CA LYS A 2 2.97 20.58 68.86
C LYS A 2 2.05 21.78 68.62
N LYS A 3 2.15 22.43 67.45
CA LYS A 3 1.06 23.25 66.92
C LYS A 3 0.87 22.88 65.46
N LEU A 4 -0.19 22.10 65.19
CA LEU A 4 -0.74 21.90 63.86
C LEU A 4 -1.23 23.26 63.35
N VAL A 5 -0.76 23.65 62.17
CA VAL A 5 -1.37 24.71 61.37
C VAL A 5 -2.09 24.01 60.23
N VAL A 6 -3.42 23.97 60.32
CA VAL A 6 -4.30 23.49 59.26
C VAL A 6 -4.44 24.63 58.25
N PHE A 7 -3.90 24.46 57.04
CA PHE A 7 -4.18 25.34 55.92
C PHE A 7 -5.49 24.88 55.26
N ALA A 8 -6.56 25.64 55.48
CA ALA A 8 -7.79 25.53 54.70
C ALA A 8 -7.56 26.22 53.35
N VAL A 9 -7.45 25.44 52.27
CA VAL A 9 -7.46 25.97 50.90
C VAL A 9 -8.91 26.19 50.50
N LEU A 10 -9.30 27.45 50.37
CA LEU A 10 -10.57 27.86 49.78
C LEU A 10 -10.46 27.70 48.26
N ALA A 11 -11.07 26.66 47.70
CA ALA A 11 -11.16 26.49 46.25
C ALA A 11 -12.24 27.44 45.70
N ALA A 12 -11.82 28.52 45.04
CA ALA A 12 -12.70 29.34 44.23
C ALA A 12 -13.00 28.60 42.92
N ILE A 13 -14.24 28.14 42.76
CA ILE A 13 -14.72 27.55 41.51
C ILE A 13 -14.94 28.69 40.52
N VAL A 14 -14.03 28.85 39.55
CA VAL A 14 -14.29 29.63 38.35
C VAL A 14 -15.21 28.82 37.45
N ALA A 15 -16.46 29.26 37.32
CA ALA A 15 -17.39 28.76 36.33
C ALA A 15 -16.91 29.18 34.94
N SER A 16 -16.18 28.29 34.27
CA SER A 16 -16.02 28.34 32.83
C SER A 16 -17.25 27.66 32.23
N CYS A 17 -18.16 28.45 31.66
CA CYS A 17 -19.21 27.93 30.80
C CYS A 17 -18.54 27.32 29.56
N ALA A 18 -18.26 26.01 29.61
CA ALA A 18 -18.13 25.22 28.40
C ALA A 18 -19.53 25.08 27.83
N ASP A 19 -19.70 25.36 26.53
CA ASP A 19 -20.90 25.01 25.80
C ASP A 19 -21.06 23.48 25.84
N ASP A 20 -21.76 22.99 26.86
CA ASP A 20 -22.29 21.64 26.93
C ASP A 20 -23.44 21.55 25.93
N ASN A 21 -23.11 21.52 24.64
CA ASN A 21 -24.02 20.92 23.67
C ASN A 21 -23.91 19.41 23.87
N PRO A 22 -24.91 18.74 24.48
CA PRO A 22 -24.92 17.29 24.53
C PRO A 22 -24.85 16.76 23.09
N PRO A 23 -24.19 15.61 22.84
CA PRO A 23 -24.19 15.01 21.51
C PRO A 23 -25.64 14.91 21.05
N GLN A 24 -25.94 15.53 19.91
CA GLN A 24 -27.29 15.47 19.33
C GLN A 24 -27.62 14.00 19.11
N ILE A 25 -28.52 13.48 19.94
CA ILE A 25 -29.21 12.22 19.65
C ILE A 25 -30.15 12.57 18.51
N GLU A 26 -29.73 12.35 17.27
CA GLU A 26 -30.64 12.43 16.13
C GLU A 26 -31.84 11.52 16.42
N LYS A 27 -33.03 12.12 16.38
CA LYS A 27 -34.29 11.40 16.48
C LYS A 27 -34.39 10.45 15.29
N SER A 28 -34.13 9.16 15.53
CA SER A 28 -34.59 8.04 14.70
C SER A 28 -34.43 8.26 13.18
N SER A 29 -33.23 8.64 12.71
CA SER A 29 -32.87 8.22 11.36
C SER A 29 -32.66 6.71 11.43
N GLU A 30 -33.55 5.93 10.81
CA GLU A 30 -33.32 4.50 10.67
C GLU A 30 -31.95 4.30 10.01
N LEU A 31 -31.03 3.64 10.73
CA LEU A 31 -29.69 3.40 10.24
C LEU A 31 -29.76 2.24 9.25
N VAL A 32 -29.17 2.44 8.08
CA VAL A 32 -29.19 1.49 6.97
C VAL A 32 -27.80 0.89 6.78
N SER A 33 -27.76 -0.43 6.64
CA SER A 33 -26.59 -1.16 6.14
C SER A 33 -26.82 -1.53 4.67
N PRO A 34 -26.19 -0.83 3.71
CA PRO A 34 -26.37 -1.14 2.29
C PRO A 34 -25.68 -2.46 1.91
N ARG A 35 -26.20 -3.15 0.89
CA ARG A 35 -25.50 -4.30 0.29
C ARG A 35 -24.32 -3.79 -0.55
N LEU A 36 -23.31 -4.65 -0.75
CA LEU A 36 -22.13 -4.36 -1.59
C LEU A 36 -22.09 -5.24 -2.84
N LEU A 37 -21.64 -4.64 -3.94
CA LEU A 37 -21.25 -5.31 -5.19
C LEU A 37 -19.99 -4.64 -5.76
N MET A 38 -18.83 -5.29 -5.66
CA MET A 38 -17.52 -4.64 -5.83
C MET A 38 -16.66 -5.33 -6.89
N ASP A 39 -16.22 -4.55 -7.87
CA ASP A 39 -15.37 -5.02 -8.97
C ASP A 39 -14.03 -4.29 -8.99
N VAL A 40 -13.00 -4.96 -9.45
CA VAL A 40 -11.69 -4.38 -9.79
C VAL A 40 -11.58 -4.26 -11.30
N SER A 41 -11.21 -3.08 -11.79
CA SER A 41 -10.86 -2.89 -13.19
C SER A 41 -9.51 -3.56 -13.49
N THR A 42 -9.50 -4.46 -14.47
CA THR A 42 -8.33 -5.14 -15.02
C THR A 42 -8.21 -4.82 -16.51
N GLU A 43 -7.06 -5.15 -17.12
CA GLU A 43 -6.87 -5.00 -18.56
C GLU A 43 -7.83 -5.85 -19.40
N SER A 44 -8.27 -6.99 -18.85
CA SER A 44 -9.22 -7.92 -19.47
C SER A 44 -10.70 -7.56 -19.23
N GLY A 45 -11.01 -6.53 -18.44
CA GLY A 45 -12.37 -6.12 -18.11
C GLY A 45 -12.58 -5.82 -16.63
N GLN A 46 -13.80 -6.03 -16.12
CA GLN A 46 -14.06 -5.99 -14.67
C GLN A 46 -13.95 -7.40 -14.11
N SER A 47 -13.21 -7.55 -13.01
CA SER A 47 -13.13 -8.80 -12.25
C SER A 47 -13.67 -8.58 -10.84
N PRO A 48 -14.50 -9.49 -10.30
CA PRO A 48 -15.01 -9.33 -8.95
C PRO A 48 -13.88 -9.28 -7.91
N LEU A 49 -13.97 -8.35 -6.95
CA LEU A 49 -12.96 -8.24 -5.90
C LEU A 49 -13.02 -9.47 -4.97
N THR A 50 -11.87 -10.10 -4.76
CA THR A 50 -11.64 -11.00 -3.61
C THR A 50 -10.49 -10.43 -2.80
N GLY A 51 -10.70 -10.19 -1.50
CA GLY A 51 -9.72 -9.53 -0.64
C GLY A 51 -10.35 -8.75 0.51
N ILE A 52 -9.66 -7.71 0.97
CA ILE A 52 -10.20 -6.77 1.95
C ILE A 52 -10.69 -5.52 1.23
N LEU A 53 -11.80 -4.97 1.70
CA LEU A 53 -12.34 -3.69 1.28
C LEU A 53 -12.62 -2.83 2.50
N THR A 54 -12.26 -1.56 2.38
CA THR A 54 -12.59 -0.52 3.35
C THR A 54 -13.35 0.61 2.67
N ILE A 55 -14.37 1.13 3.35
CA ILE A 55 -15.25 2.16 2.83
C ILE A 55 -15.36 3.29 3.83
N MET A 56 -14.95 4.49 3.42
CA MET A 56 -14.95 5.69 4.23
C MET A 56 -16.04 6.63 3.71
N PRO A 57 -17.20 6.70 4.39
CA PRO A 57 -18.25 7.64 4.05
C PRO A 57 -17.81 9.07 4.39
N CYS A 58 -18.00 9.97 3.44
CA CYS A 58 -17.79 11.40 3.56
C CYS A 58 -19.12 12.13 3.30
N LYS A 59 -19.23 13.37 3.80
CA LYS A 59 -20.39 14.22 3.52
C LYS A 59 -20.56 14.40 2.01
N ALA A 60 -21.80 14.41 1.53
CA ALA A 60 -22.13 14.54 0.10
C ALA A 60 -21.32 15.62 -0.61
N GLY A 61 -20.71 15.27 -1.74
CA GLY A 61 -19.93 16.21 -2.57
C GLY A 61 -18.62 16.70 -1.94
N THR A 62 -18.17 16.11 -0.83
CA THR A 62 -16.93 16.51 -0.14
C THR A 62 -16.03 15.33 0.19
N SER A 63 -14.82 15.61 0.64
CA SER A 63 -13.89 14.66 1.28
C SER A 63 -13.93 14.72 2.81
N ILE A 64 -14.94 15.39 3.40
CA ILE A 64 -15.05 15.53 4.86
C ILE A 64 -15.59 14.25 5.46
N TYR A 65 -14.79 13.59 6.30
CA TYR A 65 -15.10 12.28 6.84
C TYR A 65 -16.33 12.32 7.75
N TYR A 66 -17.30 11.46 7.46
CA TYR A 66 -18.53 11.34 8.22
C TYR A 66 -18.39 10.34 9.37
N GLY A 67 -17.71 9.21 9.15
CA GLY A 67 -17.60 8.11 10.12
C GLY A 67 -18.69 7.05 9.95
N ASN A 68 -18.78 6.12 10.90
CA ASN A 68 -19.75 5.02 10.87
C ASN A 68 -20.46 4.89 12.21
N TYR A 69 -21.77 4.59 12.19
CA TYR A 69 -22.45 4.24 13.43
C TYR A 69 -22.11 2.81 13.85
N ILE A 70 -21.66 2.66 15.09
CA ILE A 70 -21.48 1.36 15.73
C ILE A 70 -22.26 1.39 17.03
N ASN A 71 -23.13 0.42 17.25
CA ASN A 71 -24.03 0.38 18.41
C ASN A 71 -24.80 1.71 18.57
N ARG A 72 -25.29 2.27 17.45
CA ARG A 72 -26.02 3.56 17.36
C ARG A 72 -25.24 4.79 17.85
N LYS A 73 -23.93 4.69 17.98
CA LYS A 73 -23.04 5.83 18.26
C LYS A 73 -22.20 6.13 17.02
N LEU A 74 -22.12 7.39 16.62
CA LEU A 74 -21.20 7.80 15.56
C LEU A 74 -19.75 7.63 16.03
N THR A 75 -18.94 6.95 15.22
CA THR A 75 -17.54 6.61 15.53
C THR A 75 -16.63 6.94 14.35
N PRO A 76 -15.32 7.18 14.59
CA PRO A 76 -14.35 7.38 13.51
C PRO A 76 -14.05 6.10 12.71
N PHE A 77 -14.65 4.96 13.06
CA PHE A 77 -14.41 3.72 12.35
C PHE A 77 -15.04 3.74 10.95
N TYR A 78 -14.32 3.22 9.96
CA TYR A 78 -14.80 3.03 8.59
C TYR A 78 -15.43 1.65 8.42
N GLY A 79 -16.15 1.43 7.32
CA GLY A 79 -16.67 0.10 6.97
C GLY A 79 -15.53 -0.83 6.57
N TYR A 80 -15.47 -2.03 7.11
CA TYR A 80 -14.42 -3.02 6.83
C TYR A 80 -15.07 -4.34 6.43
N TYR A 81 -14.66 -4.88 5.28
CA TYR A 81 -15.30 -6.03 4.69
C TYR A 81 -14.27 -7.01 4.14
N GLN A 82 -14.47 -8.29 4.45
CA GLN A 82 -13.91 -9.39 3.71
C GLN A 82 -14.81 -9.65 2.52
N VAL A 83 -14.25 -9.53 1.31
CA VAL A 83 -14.98 -9.67 0.06
C VAL A 83 -14.49 -10.94 -0.63
N LYS A 84 -15.44 -11.72 -1.13
CA LYS A 84 -15.17 -12.88 -1.98
C LYS A 84 -16.09 -12.81 -3.18
N ASP A 85 -15.49 -12.87 -4.36
CA ASP A 85 -16.20 -12.85 -5.65
C ASP A 85 -17.16 -11.64 -5.76
N GLY A 86 -16.69 -10.46 -5.30
CA GLY A 86 -17.37 -9.18 -5.40
C GLY A 86 -18.50 -8.96 -4.39
N ALA A 87 -18.79 -9.94 -3.54
CA ALA A 87 -19.81 -9.89 -2.50
C ALA A 87 -19.24 -10.10 -1.10
N PHE A 88 -20.05 -9.85 -0.07
CA PHE A 88 -19.67 -10.13 1.31
C PHE A 88 -19.31 -11.60 1.51
N TYR A 89 -18.19 -11.83 2.18
CA TYR A 89 -17.95 -13.11 2.79
C TYR A 89 -18.67 -13.16 4.15
N ASN A 90 -19.83 -13.80 4.19
CA ASN A 90 -20.73 -13.85 5.36
C ASN A 90 -20.09 -14.48 6.60
N ASP A 91 -19.12 -15.38 6.42
CA ASP A 91 -18.38 -16.03 7.51
C ASP A 91 -17.17 -15.20 7.99
N GLY A 92 -16.94 -14.03 7.37
CA GLY A 92 -15.87 -13.11 7.74
C GLY A 92 -16.25 -12.20 8.90
N VAL A 93 -15.23 -11.73 9.64
CA VAL A 93 -15.41 -10.66 10.63
C VAL A 93 -15.48 -9.33 9.89
N ASN A 94 -16.70 -8.88 9.63
CA ASN A 94 -16.99 -7.62 8.95
C ASN A 94 -17.43 -6.54 9.94
N ARG A 95 -17.11 -5.29 9.62
CA ARG A 95 -17.69 -4.10 10.24
C ARG A 95 -18.51 -3.39 9.18
N GLU A 96 -19.81 -3.67 9.18
CA GLU A 96 -20.71 -3.08 8.22
C GLU A 96 -20.87 -1.57 8.45
N LEU A 97 -21.04 -0.84 7.36
CA LEU A 97 -21.56 0.52 7.39
C LEU A 97 -22.98 0.50 7.93
N SER A 98 -23.25 1.42 8.84
CA SER A 98 -24.57 1.71 9.39
C SER A 98 -24.68 3.22 9.38
N LEU A 99 -25.48 3.75 8.45
CA LEU A 99 -25.53 5.18 8.14
C LEU A 99 -26.99 5.65 8.06
N PRO A 100 -27.30 6.89 8.45
CA PRO A 100 -28.58 7.49 8.13
C PRO A 100 -28.82 7.49 6.62
N ALA A 101 -30.07 7.26 6.21
CA ALA A 101 -30.44 7.39 4.80
C ALA A 101 -30.09 8.77 4.25
N GLY A 102 -29.55 8.83 3.03
CA GLY A 102 -29.12 10.07 2.41
C GLY A 102 -27.92 9.90 1.48
N LEU A 103 -27.54 11.01 0.85
CA LEU A 103 -26.42 11.06 -0.08
C LEU A 103 -25.08 11.19 0.66
N TYR A 104 -24.11 10.37 0.29
CA TYR A 104 -22.74 10.40 0.77
C TYR A 104 -21.78 10.38 -0.40
N ASN A 105 -20.56 10.85 -0.16
CA ASN A 105 -19.44 10.56 -1.04
C ASN A 105 -18.64 9.42 -0.43
N MET A 106 -18.43 8.33 -1.14
CA MET A 106 -17.78 7.13 -0.60
C MET A 106 -16.38 6.99 -1.16
N ILE A 107 -15.38 6.87 -0.29
CA ILE A 107 -14.01 6.51 -0.66
C ILE A 107 -13.86 5.01 -0.41
N TYR A 108 -13.40 4.27 -1.43
CA TYR A 108 -13.18 2.84 -1.38
C TYR A 108 -11.69 2.55 -1.51
N TRP A 109 -11.16 1.77 -0.58
CA TRP A 109 -9.79 1.24 -0.65
C TRP A 109 -9.84 -0.28 -0.46
N GLY A 110 -9.22 -1.01 -1.39
CA GLY A 110 -9.17 -2.47 -1.35
C GLY A 110 -7.75 -3.01 -1.41
N THR A 111 -7.54 -4.17 -0.80
CA THR A 111 -6.33 -5.00 -0.94
C THR A 111 -6.71 -6.34 -1.57
N PRO A 112 -6.53 -6.50 -2.89
CA PRO A 112 -6.84 -7.74 -3.58
C PRO A 112 -6.03 -8.93 -3.05
N LYS A 113 -6.64 -10.12 -3.05
CA LYS A 113 -5.97 -11.39 -2.77
C LYS A 113 -5.63 -12.08 -4.09
N TYR A 114 -4.42 -12.59 -4.20
CA TYR A 114 -3.91 -13.28 -5.39
C TYR A 114 -3.80 -14.79 -5.20
N GLU A 115 -3.86 -15.51 -6.32
CA GLU A 115 -3.43 -16.91 -6.42
C GLU A 115 -1.90 -17.02 -6.50
N GLU A 116 -1.25 -16.11 -7.24
CA GLU A 116 0.22 -16.02 -7.26
C GLU A 116 0.76 -15.34 -5.99
N PRO A 117 1.91 -15.80 -5.46
CA PRO A 117 2.53 -15.15 -4.31
C PRO A 117 2.93 -13.71 -4.63
N ILE A 118 2.56 -12.79 -3.74
CA ILE A 118 3.15 -11.45 -3.62
C ILE A 118 4.16 -11.42 -2.48
N TYR A 119 5.01 -10.40 -2.44
CA TYR A 119 5.98 -10.23 -1.36
C TYR A 119 5.30 -10.31 0.01
N ALA A 120 5.85 -11.13 0.92
CA ALA A 120 5.17 -11.53 2.15
C ALA A 120 5.27 -10.52 3.30
N HIS A 121 6.10 -9.49 3.18
CA HIS A 121 6.35 -8.52 4.26
C HIS A 121 6.08 -7.06 3.85
N PRO A 122 4.91 -6.74 3.25
CA PRO A 122 4.54 -5.36 2.98
C PRO A 122 4.28 -4.61 4.30
N LEU A 123 4.64 -3.33 4.35
CA LEU A 123 4.38 -2.47 5.50
C LEU A 123 4.22 -1.01 5.07
N MET A 124 3.15 -0.37 5.52
CA MET A 124 2.88 1.04 5.28
C MET A 124 2.24 1.67 6.53
N ARG A 125 2.18 3.00 6.58
CA ARG A 125 1.42 3.73 7.59
C ARG A 125 0.07 4.10 7.01
N ASP A 126 -0.96 3.75 7.76
CA ASP A 126 -2.34 4.15 7.47
C ASP A 126 -2.57 5.64 7.74
N PRO A 127 -3.55 6.26 7.07
CA PRO A 127 -4.01 7.60 7.41
C PRO A 127 -4.64 7.64 8.81
N VAL A 128 -4.87 8.84 9.32
CA VAL A 128 -5.60 9.04 10.56
C VAL A 128 -7.07 9.32 10.26
N TYR A 129 -7.97 8.57 10.92
CA TYR A 129 -9.41 8.70 10.75
C TYR A 129 -10.00 9.53 11.88
N ILE A 130 -10.40 10.77 11.58
CA ILE A 130 -11.00 11.71 12.55
C ILE A 130 -12.29 12.27 11.97
N LEU A 131 -13.36 12.22 12.75
CA LEU A 131 -14.67 12.74 12.34
C LEU A 131 -14.59 14.22 11.98
N GLY A 132 -15.14 14.59 10.82
CA GLY A 132 -15.17 15.97 10.35
C GLY A 132 -13.88 16.49 9.74
N GLU A 133 -12.80 15.69 9.73
CA GLU A 133 -11.56 16.07 9.05
C GLU A 133 -11.62 15.80 7.55
N ASP A 134 -10.77 16.50 6.81
CA ASP A 134 -10.68 16.38 5.35
C ASP A 134 -9.77 15.22 4.94
N MET A 135 -10.38 14.17 4.38
CA MET A 135 -9.67 12.99 3.89
C MET A 135 -8.75 13.27 2.70
N SER A 136 -8.93 14.40 1.99
CA SER A 136 -8.00 14.81 0.93
C SER A 136 -6.65 15.29 1.47
N ARG A 137 -6.57 15.55 2.77
CA ARG A 137 -5.33 15.91 3.47
C ARG A 137 -4.66 14.71 4.17
N GLN A 138 -5.33 13.56 4.16
CA GLN A 138 -4.79 12.31 4.67
C GLN A 138 -4.05 11.55 3.56
N HIS A 139 -3.19 10.61 3.96
CA HIS A 139 -2.39 9.83 3.02
C HIS A 139 -1.94 8.51 3.63
N PHE A 140 -1.68 7.52 2.77
CA PHE A 140 -0.82 6.39 3.13
C PHE A 140 0.65 6.84 3.02
N SER A 141 1.52 6.38 3.92
CA SER A 141 2.97 6.63 3.81
C SER A 141 3.76 5.33 3.76
N LEU A 142 4.90 5.35 3.07
CA LEU A 142 5.89 4.30 3.19
C LEU A 142 6.38 4.17 4.64
N PHE A 143 6.60 2.93 5.08
CA PHE A 143 7.17 2.66 6.40
C PHE A 143 8.69 2.57 6.33
N LYS A 144 9.40 3.40 7.11
CA LYS A 144 10.87 3.44 7.13
C LYS A 144 11.43 2.22 7.88
N MET A 145 12.45 1.57 7.32
CA MET A 145 13.22 0.55 8.03
C MET A 145 14.09 1.22 9.11
N GLU A 146 14.01 0.75 10.36
CA GLU A 146 14.72 1.43 11.47
C GLU A 146 16.24 1.40 11.33
N ALA A 147 16.79 0.31 10.79
CA ALA A 147 18.23 0.08 10.66
C ALA A 147 18.87 0.74 9.42
N ASP A 148 18.09 1.41 8.56
CA ASP A 148 18.56 1.93 7.26
C ASP A 148 17.86 3.27 6.91
N THR A 149 18.21 3.86 5.78
CA THR A 149 17.52 5.01 5.17
C THR A 149 16.43 4.60 4.18
N THR A 150 16.18 3.29 4.04
CA THR A 150 15.25 2.69 3.07
C THR A 150 13.89 2.39 3.69
N TYR A 151 12.93 2.01 2.84
CA TYR A 151 11.53 1.80 3.18
C TYR A 151 11.06 0.41 2.74
N TYR A 152 10.04 -0.11 3.40
CA TYR A 152 9.40 -1.38 3.04
C TYR A 152 8.53 -1.24 1.78
N PRO A 153 8.36 -2.34 1.02
CA PRO A 153 7.28 -2.46 0.05
C PRO A 153 5.90 -2.27 0.66
N VAL A 154 4.90 -2.03 -0.18
CA VAL A 154 3.51 -1.78 0.25
C VAL A 154 2.59 -2.94 -0.12
N PHE A 155 1.36 -2.89 0.36
CA PHE A 155 0.31 -3.81 -0.08
C PHE A 155 -0.09 -3.53 -1.53
N ASP A 156 -0.74 -4.50 -2.17
CA ASP A 156 -1.48 -4.18 -3.38
C ASP A 156 -2.70 -3.34 -3.02
N LEU A 157 -2.87 -2.20 -3.68
CA LEU A 157 -3.93 -1.25 -3.38
C LEU A 157 -4.74 -0.91 -4.62
N VAL A 158 -6.06 -0.98 -4.45
CA VAL A 158 -7.05 -0.52 -5.42
C VAL A 158 -7.93 0.55 -4.78
N HIS A 159 -8.38 1.51 -5.57
CA HIS A 159 -9.07 2.71 -5.09
C HIS A 159 -10.21 3.13 -6.01
N ALA A 160 -11.26 3.69 -5.42
CA ALA A 160 -12.30 4.45 -6.11
C ALA A 160 -12.90 5.52 -5.19
N VAL A 161 -13.45 6.58 -5.77
CA VAL A 161 -14.36 7.50 -5.08
C VAL A 161 -15.64 7.58 -5.88
N GLN A 162 -16.77 7.32 -5.23
CA GLN A 162 -18.07 7.36 -5.89
C GLN A 162 -19.16 7.81 -4.89
N PRO A 163 -20.07 8.71 -5.29
CA PRO A 163 -21.22 9.04 -4.45
C PRO A 163 -22.16 7.84 -4.33
N ALA A 164 -22.85 7.75 -3.19
CA ALA A 164 -23.91 6.77 -2.99
C ALA A 164 -25.07 7.30 -2.14
N ASN A 165 -26.30 6.93 -2.47
CA ASN A 165 -27.53 7.27 -1.75
C ASN A 165 -27.99 6.12 -0.84
N ILE A 166 -27.54 6.18 0.42
CA ILE A 166 -27.88 5.21 1.45
C ILE A 166 -29.39 5.18 1.68
N GLY A 167 -29.95 3.96 1.73
CA GLY A 167 -31.39 3.73 1.88
C GLY A 167 -32.14 3.53 0.57
N SER A 168 -31.54 3.86 -0.58
CA SER A 168 -32.16 3.67 -1.90
C SER A 168 -31.36 2.83 -2.89
N GLU A 169 -30.06 2.64 -2.67
CA GLU A 169 -29.22 1.85 -3.57
C GLU A 169 -28.19 0.98 -2.84
N ASP A 170 -27.75 -0.06 -3.54
CA ASP A 170 -26.59 -0.87 -3.14
C ASP A 170 -25.30 -0.12 -3.47
N LEU A 171 -24.26 -0.30 -2.65
CA LEU A 171 -22.95 0.26 -2.97
C LEU A 171 -22.31 -0.54 -4.11
N LYS A 172 -21.98 0.16 -5.18
CA LYS A 172 -21.32 -0.36 -6.38
C LYS A 172 -20.13 0.53 -6.72
N ALA A 173 -18.95 -0.06 -6.83
CA ALA A 173 -17.74 0.65 -7.23
C ALA A 173 -16.85 -0.24 -8.10
N SER A 174 -16.22 0.38 -9.10
CA SER A 174 -15.14 -0.22 -9.88
C SER A 174 -13.81 0.36 -9.42
N LEU A 175 -13.06 -0.44 -8.66
CA LEU A 175 -11.79 -0.02 -8.09
C LEU A 175 -10.66 -0.14 -9.11
N LYS A 176 -9.77 0.84 -9.16
CA LYS A 176 -8.58 0.85 -10.01
C LYS A 176 -7.33 0.63 -9.17
N ARG A 177 -6.37 -0.15 -9.68
CA ARG A 177 -5.07 -0.33 -9.00
C ARG A 177 -4.26 0.96 -9.06
N VAL A 178 -3.69 1.34 -7.92
CA VAL A 178 -2.98 2.61 -7.74
C VAL A 178 -1.51 2.42 -7.34
N VAL A 179 -1.08 1.17 -7.28
CA VAL A 179 0.31 0.74 -7.06
C VAL A 179 0.90 0.17 -8.34
N THR A 180 2.21 -0.05 -8.34
CA THR A 180 2.97 -0.69 -9.42
C THR A 180 3.64 -1.97 -8.90
N GLY A 181 3.69 -3.00 -9.73
CA GLY A 181 4.35 -4.27 -9.42
C GLY A 181 5.77 -4.30 -9.96
N LEU A 182 6.72 -4.79 -9.16
CA LEU A 182 8.09 -5.06 -9.59
C LEU A 182 8.45 -6.52 -9.29
N LYS A 183 8.83 -7.26 -10.33
CA LYS A 183 9.40 -8.61 -10.21
C LYS A 183 10.86 -8.55 -10.62
N VAL A 184 11.75 -9.03 -9.76
CA VAL A 184 13.19 -9.08 -10.04
C VAL A 184 13.63 -10.53 -10.07
N ILE A 185 14.31 -10.92 -11.13
CA ILE A 185 14.85 -12.25 -11.35
C ILE A 185 16.30 -12.09 -11.73
N ILE A 186 17.20 -12.74 -11.00
CA ILE A 186 18.62 -12.74 -11.29
C ILE A 186 19.03 -14.18 -11.59
N LYS A 187 19.74 -14.39 -12.70
CA LYS A 187 20.23 -15.71 -13.14
C LYS A 187 21.67 -15.61 -13.59
N ASP A 188 22.34 -16.74 -13.64
CA ASP A 188 23.62 -16.88 -14.34
C ASP A 188 23.42 -16.80 -15.87
N LYS A 189 24.44 -16.32 -16.60
CA LYS A 189 24.41 -16.20 -18.08
C LYS A 189 24.05 -17.48 -18.82
N ASN A 190 24.38 -18.63 -18.26
CA ASN A 190 24.08 -19.92 -18.86
C ASN A 190 22.93 -20.64 -18.14
N ASN A 191 22.13 -19.92 -17.33
CA ASN A 191 21.20 -20.50 -16.35
C ASN A 191 21.88 -21.53 -15.43
N GLY A 192 23.19 -21.37 -15.19
CA GLY A 192 23.95 -22.19 -14.25
C GLY A 192 23.53 -21.97 -12.80
N ILE A 193 24.03 -22.83 -11.92
CA ILE A 193 23.87 -22.66 -10.47
C ILE A 193 24.64 -21.41 -10.06
N LEU A 194 23.97 -20.47 -9.39
CA LEU A 194 24.60 -19.26 -8.88
C LEU A 194 25.72 -19.60 -7.88
N SER A 195 26.77 -18.80 -7.82
CA SER A 195 27.91 -19.05 -6.94
C SER A 195 27.48 -19.26 -5.48
N SER A 196 28.02 -20.29 -4.83
CA SER A 196 27.77 -20.58 -3.41
C SER A 196 28.45 -19.57 -2.46
N SER A 197 29.30 -18.69 -3.00
CA SER A 197 29.92 -17.57 -2.29
C SER A 197 28.94 -16.44 -1.97
N ILE A 198 27.82 -16.35 -2.70
CA ILE A 198 26.75 -15.40 -2.42
C ILE A 198 26.08 -15.78 -1.10
N ASP A 199 26.05 -14.83 -0.18
CA ASP A 199 25.30 -14.92 1.06
C ASP A 199 23.87 -14.42 0.85
N SER A 200 23.71 -13.18 0.38
CA SER A 200 22.41 -12.56 0.16
C SER A 200 22.44 -11.52 -0.96
N MET A 201 21.27 -11.19 -1.49
CA MET A 201 21.10 -10.09 -2.45
C MET A 201 19.97 -9.18 -2.02
N VAL A 202 20.19 -7.87 -2.10
CA VAL A 202 19.22 -6.84 -1.76
C VAL A 202 19.03 -5.92 -2.95
N VAL A 203 17.78 -5.69 -3.31
CA VAL A 203 17.38 -4.69 -4.30
C VAL A 203 16.98 -3.41 -3.58
N ARG A 204 17.37 -2.28 -4.15
CA ARG A 204 16.84 -0.95 -3.81
C ARG A 204 16.33 -0.28 -5.08
N ILE A 205 15.17 0.34 -5.00
CA ILE A 205 14.57 1.09 -6.09
C ILE A 205 14.31 2.51 -5.60
N THR A 206 14.92 3.48 -6.25
CA THR A 206 14.85 4.89 -5.83
C THR A 206 13.62 5.58 -6.39
N ASN A 207 13.42 6.84 -6.01
CA ASN A 207 12.44 7.72 -6.64
C ASN A 207 10.98 7.26 -6.54
N ILE A 208 10.68 6.37 -5.59
CA ILE A 208 9.33 5.91 -5.29
C ILE A 208 8.60 7.02 -4.52
N ALA A 209 7.34 7.29 -4.83
CA ALA A 209 6.56 8.25 -4.07
C ALA A 209 6.55 7.87 -2.57
N GLY A 210 6.73 8.85 -1.70
CA GLY A 210 6.72 8.60 -0.25
C GLY A 210 5.32 8.34 0.29
N GLU A 211 4.31 8.83 -0.42
CA GLU A 211 2.93 8.87 0.03
C GLU A 211 1.95 8.68 -1.14
N LEU A 212 0.76 8.15 -0.84
CA LEU A 212 -0.42 8.24 -1.71
C LEU A 212 -1.49 9.08 -1.02
N ASN A 213 -2.01 10.10 -1.70
CA ASN A 213 -3.13 10.88 -1.22
C ASN A 213 -4.33 9.95 -0.96
N PHE A 214 -4.99 10.06 0.19
CA PHE A 214 -6.03 9.09 0.54
C PHE A 214 -7.34 9.29 -0.25
N TYR A 215 -7.64 10.50 -0.68
CA TYR A 215 -8.87 10.80 -1.43
C TYR A 215 -8.70 10.61 -2.94
N THR A 216 -7.54 10.97 -3.49
CA THR A 216 -7.30 10.92 -4.94
C THR A 216 -6.50 9.70 -5.38
N ALA A 217 -5.84 9.01 -4.44
CA ALA A 217 -4.82 8.00 -4.68
C ALA A 217 -3.62 8.46 -5.54
N ALA A 218 -3.44 9.77 -5.70
CA ALA A 218 -2.32 10.31 -6.45
C ALA A 218 -1.01 10.19 -5.64
N PRO A 219 0.13 9.86 -6.32
CA PRO A 219 1.43 9.88 -5.68
C PRO A 219 1.82 11.29 -5.25
N GLN A 220 2.30 11.43 -4.01
CA GLN A 220 2.72 12.70 -3.42
C GLN A 220 3.88 12.50 -2.43
N GLY A 221 4.27 13.59 -1.75
CA GLY A 221 5.38 13.60 -0.80
C GLY A 221 6.75 13.60 -1.48
N SER A 222 7.80 13.37 -0.70
CA SER A 222 9.18 13.34 -1.22
C SER A 222 9.54 11.95 -1.76
N PRO A 223 10.38 11.85 -2.81
CA PRO A 223 10.89 10.58 -3.32
C PRO A 223 11.64 9.80 -2.23
N ARG A 224 11.42 8.49 -2.20
CA ARG A 224 12.03 7.54 -1.26
C ARG A 224 12.68 6.37 -2.00
N THR A 225 13.51 5.64 -1.27
CA THR A 225 14.13 4.39 -1.75
C THR A 225 13.51 3.22 -1.03
N VAL A 226 12.86 2.33 -1.77
CA VAL A 226 12.30 1.08 -1.24
C VAL A 226 13.35 -0.02 -1.39
N ALA A 227 13.47 -0.88 -0.38
CA ALA A 227 14.41 -1.99 -0.40
C ALA A 227 13.71 -3.32 -0.09
N PHE A 228 14.17 -4.39 -0.72
CA PHE A 228 13.70 -5.74 -0.43
C PHE A 228 14.77 -6.80 -0.77
N PRO A 229 14.83 -7.90 -0.01
CA PRO A 229 15.75 -8.99 -0.29
C PRO A 229 15.23 -9.86 -1.45
N LEU A 230 16.16 -10.56 -2.10
CA LEU A 230 15.86 -11.65 -3.02
C LEU A 230 16.11 -12.99 -2.34
N VAL A 231 15.36 -14.00 -2.76
CA VAL A 231 15.41 -15.36 -2.23
C VAL A 231 16.02 -16.27 -3.27
N ARG A 232 16.95 -17.12 -2.84
CA ARG A 232 17.55 -18.13 -3.70
C ARG A 232 16.53 -19.23 -4.00
N SER A 233 16.43 -19.62 -5.26
CA SER A 233 15.61 -20.78 -5.65
C SER A 233 16.17 -22.09 -5.09
N VAL A 234 15.29 -23.10 -4.99
CA VAL A 234 15.63 -24.43 -4.49
C VAL A 234 16.71 -25.12 -5.34
N ASP A 235 16.63 -24.97 -6.66
CA ASP A 235 17.64 -25.47 -7.61
C ASP A 235 18.91 -24.60 -7.66
N GLY A 236 18.90 -23.44 -6.99
CA GLY A 236 20.03 -22.54 -6.88
C GLY A 236 20.39 -21.77 -8.15
N THR A 237 19.57 -21.82 -9.20
CA THR A 237 19.80 -21.19 -10.52
C THR A 237 19.36 -19.73 -10.58
N GLN A 238 18.55 -19.28 -9.62
CA GLN A 238 18.06 -17.90 -9.60
C GLN A 238 17.98 -17.29 -8.19
N MET A 239 18.11 -15.97 -8.14
CA MET A 239 17.72 -15.13 -6.99
C MET A 239 16.51 -14.31 -7.42
N SER A 240 15.38 -14.52 -6.77
CA SER A 240 14.15 -13.81 -7.12
C SER A 240 13.25 -13.63 -5.91
N ASN A 241 12.22 -12.82 -6.06
CA ASN A 241 11.16 -12.74 -5.07
C ASN A 241 9.81 -12.79 -5.78
N ALA A 242 8.77 -13.05 -4.99
CA ALA A 242 7.41 -12.76 -5.36
C ALA A 242 7.27 -11.30 -5.81
N THR A 243 6.24 -10.99 -6.62
CA THR A 243 6.04 -9.62 -7.10
C THR A 243 5.89 -8.66 -5.90
N VAL A 244 6.70 -7.61 -5.92
CA VAL A 244 6.76 -6.57 -4.89
C VAL A 244 5.86 -5.43 -5.34
N MET A 245 4.97 -4.96 -4.47
CA MET A 245 4.15 -3.78 -4.77
C MET A 245 4.82 -2.53 -4.22
N LEU A 246 4.80 -1.46 -5.01
CA LEU A 246 5.40 -0.17 -4.74
C LEU A 246 4.37 0.94 -4.99
N PHE A 247 4.53 2.09 -4.34
CA PHE A 247 3.88 3.30 -4.86
C PHE A 247 4.49 3.67 -6.22
N PRO A 248 3.76 4.42 -7.08
CA PRO A 248 4.30 4.89 -8.34
C PRO A 248 5.57 5.74 -8.14
N SER A 249 6.46 5.76 -9.13
CA SER A 249 7.70 6.54 -9.06
C SER A 249 7.55 7.96 -9.62
N PHE A 250 8.36 8.90 -9.13
CA PHE A 250 8.43 10.26 -9.66
C PHE A 250 9.37 10.34 -10.88
N GLY A 251 8.90 9.88 -12.04
CA GLY A 251 9.77 9.74 -13.23
C GLY A 251 10.60 8.45 -13.14
N LYS A 252 11.76 8.42 -13.80
CA LYS A 252 12.56 7.19 -13.95
C LYS A 252 13.31 6.87 -12.65
N PRO A 253 13.06 5.73 -12.01
CA PRO A 253 13.81 5.33 -10.83
C PRO A 253 15.16 4.70 -11.21
N GLU A 254 16.13 4.80 -10.31
CA GLU A 254 17.36 3.99 -10.35
C GLU A 254 17.15 2.68 -9.60
N PHE A 255 17.32 1.57 -10.30
CA PHE A 255 17.47 0.24 -9.74
C PHE A 255 18.89 0.07 -9.21
N GLN A 256 19.01 -0.42 -7.99
CA GLN A 256 20.29 -0.73 -7.36
C GLN A 256 20.23 -2.15 -6.80
N MET A 257 21.29 -2.90 -6.98
CA MET A 257 21.45 -4.26 -6.45
C MET A 257 22.73 -4.33 -5.65
N SER A 258 22.67 -4.93 -4.47
CA SER A 258 23.83 -5.28 -3.67
C SER A 258 23.88 -6.79 -3.49
N ILE A 259 24.98 -7.40 -3.90
CA ILE A 259 25.31 -8.81 -3.68
C ILE A 259 26.29 -8.85 -2.51
N ILE A 260 25.87 -9.47 -1.41
CA ILE A 260 26.68 -9.68 -0.22
C ILE A 260 27.26 -11.08 -0.31
N LEU A 261 28.59 -11.17 -0.24
CA LEU A 261 29.31 -12.44 -0.25
C LEU A 261 29.52 -12.94 1.19
N LYS A 262 29.71 -14.25 1.36
CA LYS A 262 29.93 -14.90 2.67
C LYS A 262 31.17 -14.40 3.42
N ASN A 263 32.13 -13.81 2.70
CA ASN A 263 33.31 -13.18 3.30
C ASN A 263 33.05 -11.73 3.76
N GLY A 264 31.83 -11.21 3.59
CA GLY A 264 31.43 -9.85 3.94
C GLY A 264 31.63 -8.82 2.83
N ASN A 265 32.26 -9.16 1.70
CA ASN A 265 32.42 -8.24 0.58
C ASN A 265 31.07 -7.94 -0.07
N VAL A 266 30.88 -6.70 -0.51
CA VAL A 266 29.66 -6.25 -1.18
C VAL A 266 29.98 -5.82 -2.61
N LYS A 267 29.33 -6.46 -3.58
CA LYS A 267 29.34 -6.04 -5.00
C LYS A 267 28.06 -5.30 -5.30
N SER A 268 28.14 -4.12 -5.92
CA SER A 268 26.96 -3.28 -6.16
C SER A 268 26.79 -2.89 -7.62
N PHE A 269 25.57 -3.04 -8.14
CA PHE A 269 25.18 -2.61 -9.47
C PHE A 269 24.09 -1.56 -9.40
N LYS A 270 24.07 -0.63 -10.38
CA LYS A 270 23.04 0.39 -10.51
C LYS A 270 22.71 0.66 -11.97
N GLN A 271 21.44 0.90 -12.25
CA GLN A 271 20.95 1.31 -13.56
C GLN A 271 19.68 2.15 -13.44
N THR A 272 19.57 3.21 -14.23
CA THR A 272 18.32 3.95 -14.37
C THR A 272 17.35 3.20 -15.27
N LEU A 273 16.11 3.02 -14.80
CA LEU A 273 15.05 2.37 -15.58
C LEU A 273 14.65 3.21 -16.80
N ASN A 274 14.10 2.56 -17.82
CA ASN A 274 13.75 3.17 -19.11
C ASN A 274 12.55 4.10 -18.99
N GLY A 275 11.61 3.76 -18.11
CA GLY A 275 10.38 4.50 -17.84
C GLY A 275 10.11 4.65 -16.35
N PRO A 276 9.12 5.49 -15.98
CA PRO A 276 8.58 5.50 -14.63
C PRO A 276 7.85 4.19 -14.31
N LEU A 277 7.74 3.87 -13.02
CA LEU A 277 6.86 2.83 -12.53
C LEU A 277 5.48 3.42 -12.31
N GLU A 278 4.59 3.21 -13.27
CA GLU A 278 3.24 3.78 -13.27
C GLU A 278 2.23 2.93 -12.49
N ALA A 279 1.18 3.57 -12.01
CA ALA A 279 0.07 2.85 -11.36
C ALA A 279 -0.56 1.83 -12.33
N ASN A 280 -0.98 0.68 -11.79
CA ASN A 280 -1.55 -0.43 -12.55
C ASN A 280 -0.60 -1.02 -13.62
N SER A 281 0.71 -0.84 -13.48
CA SER A 281 1.71 -1.56 -14.29
C SER A 281 2.43 -2.62 -13.48
N LYS A 282 3.05 -3.57 -14.17
CA LYS A 282 3.97 -4.56 -13.60
C LYS A 282 5.21 -4.64 -14.47
N LEU A 283 6.37 -4.38 -13.89
CA LEU A 283 7.68 -4.49 -14.52
C LEU A 283 8.36 -5.78 -14.05
N THR A 284 8.77 -6.62 -15.00
CA THR A 284 9.67 -7.75 -14.73
C THR A 284 11.08 -7.39 -15.19
N LEU A 285 12.01 -7.31 -14.23
CA LEU A 285 13.44 -7.16 -14.46
C LEU A 285 14.11 -8.52 -14.40
N THR A 286 14.69 -8.96 -15.52
CA THR A 286 15.58 -10.13 -15.54
C THR A 286 17.01 -9.65 -15.71
N LEU A 287 17.87 -9.99 -14.76
CA LEU A 287 19.28 -9.65 -14.77
C LEU A 287 20.09 -10.92 -14.92
N THR A 288 21.08 -10.85 -15.80
CA THR A 288 21.97 -11.95 -16.10
C THR A 288 23.35 -11.63 -15.56
N LEU A 289 23.80 -12.41 -14.60
CA LEU A 289 25.14 -12.32 -14.06
C LEU A 289 26.09 -13.00 -15.05
N GLY A 290 27.00 -12.22 -15.64
CA GLY A 290 28.15 -12.76 -16.36
C GLY A 290 29.16 -13.39 -15.41
N ASP A 291 30.41 -13.53 -15.84
CA ASP A 291 31.48 -14.00 -14.97
C ASP A 291 31.78 -12.95 -13.87
N ILE A 292 31.04 -12.97 -12.77
CA ILE A 292 31.31 -12.14 -11.57
C ILE A 292 32.68 -12.51 -10.94
N PHE A 293 33.40 -13.47 -11.51
CA PHE A 293 34.67 -13.98 -11.03
C PHE A 293 35.79 -14.05 -12.09
N SER A 294 35.66 -13.43 -13.27
CA SER A 294 36.80 -13.30 -14.18
C SER A 294 36.82 -11.99 -14.97
N GLU A 295 38.04 -11.50 -15.18
CA GLU A 295 38.37 -10.33 -15.99
C GLU A 295 37.86 -10.52 -17.44
N GLU A 296 37.27 -9.45 -17.98
CA GLU A 296 36.95 -9.18 -19.40
C GLU A 296 35.56 -9.53 -20.01
N SER A 297 34.88 -8.42 -20.36
CA SER A 297 34.16 -8.14 -21.62
C SER A 297 32.64 -8.40 -21.76
N SER A 298 32.05 -7.44 -22.48
CA SER A 298 30.64 -7.12 -22.78
C SER A 298 29.88 -8.11 -23.66
N GLY A 299 28.54 -8.10 -23.64
CA GLY A 299 27.74 -8.75 -24.69
C GLY A 299 26.22 -8.53 -24.65
N GLU A 300 25.72 -8.07 -25.80
CA GLU A 300 24.37 -7.74 -26.33
C GLU A 300 23.37 -8.93 -26.49
N PHE A 301 22.04 -8.78 -26.25
CA PHE A 301 20.98 -9.66 -26.85
C PHE A 301 19.48 -9.29 -26.55
N THR A 302 18.55 -10.02 -27.22
CA THR A 302 17.13 -9.77 -27.62
C THR A 302 16.02 -10.59 -26.89
N LEU A 303 14.73 -10.31 -27.18
CA LEU A 303 13.50 -10.56 -26.36
C LEU A 303 12.36 -11.35 -27.08
N ASP A 304 11.46 -12.03 -26.33
CA ASP A 304 10.12 -12.51 -26.78
C ASP A 304 8.97 -12.34 -25.73
N ASN A 305 7.88 -11.72 -26.22
CA ASN A 305 6.48 -11.38 -25.81
C ASN A 305 5.75 -11.76 -24.48
N TRP A 306 5.20 -10.70 -23.81
CA TRP A 306 3.80 -10.43 -23.36
C TRP A 306 3.61 -8.88 -23.35
N ASN A 307 2.42 -8.30 -23.04
CA ASN A 307 2.23 -6.82 -22.94
C ASN A 307 2.81 -6.22 -21.64
N GLU A 308 3.93 -6.78 -21.20
CA GLU A 308 4.80 -6.30 -20.15
C GLU A 308 5.76 -5.29 -20.77
N GLU A 309 5.92 -4.09 -20.21
CA GLU A 309 7.21 -3.43 -20.37
C GLU A 309 8.19 -4.29 -19.57
N SER A 310 8.93 -5.13 -20.27
CA SER A 310 10.09 -5.81 -19.73
C SER A 310 11.28 -4.90 -19.98
N GLN A 311 12.00 -4.59 -18.91
CA GLN A 311 13.29 -3.95 -19.03
C GLN A 311 14.34 -4.95 -18.62
N THR A 312 15.09 -5.45 -19.59
CA THR A 312 16.32 -6.17 -19.33
C THR A 312 17.40 -5.15 -19.01
N ILE A 313 18.11 -5.36 -17.90
CA ILE A 313 19.23 -4.53 -17.48
C ILE A 313 20.44 -5.43 -17.33
N ASP A 314 21.47 -5.18 -18.15
CA ASP A 314 22.74 -5.89 -18.07
C ASP A 314 23.64 -5.26 -17.01
N VAL A 315 24.14 -6.11 -16.10
CA VAL A 315 25.08 -5.73 -15.04
C VAL A 315 26.51 -5.89 -15.57
N PRO A 316 27.32 -4.81 -15.71
CA PRO A 316 28.73 -4.95 -16.01
C PRO A 316 29.47 -5.63 -14.86
N SER A 317 30.70 -6.08 -15.11
CA SER A 317 31.56 -6.63 -14.07
C SER A 317 31.67 -5.64 -12.91
N LEU A 318 31.44 -6.15 -11.70
CA LEU A 318 31.51 -5.36 -10.48
C LEU A 318 32.90 -5.55 -9.88
N ASP A 319 33.74 -4.51 -9.95
CA ASP A 319 35.07 -4.46 -9.33
C ASP A 319 35.03 -4.56 -7.79
#